data_AF-A0A660XM58-F1
#
_entry.id   AF-A0A660XM58-F1
#
_cell.length_a   1.000
_cell.length_b   1.000
_cell.length_c   1.000
_cell.angle_alpha   90.00
_cell.angle_beta   90.00
_cell.angle_gamma   90.00
#
_symmetry.space_group_name_H-M   'P 1'
#
loop_
_entity.id
_entity.type
_entity.pdbx_description
1 polymer ?
#
loop_
_entity_poly.entity_id
_entity_poly.type
_entity_poly.pdbx_seq_one_letter_code
_entity_poly.pdbx_strand_id
1 'polypeptide(L)'
;MAKRTIVSMPGDGIGKNVLEEAVRVLDAAGFEADYIHADIGWEFWCNEGNPLPQRTLDLIEKHKIALFGAITSKPKDAAAAELSPALQDKG
;
A
#
# COMPACT_ATOMS: atom_id res chain seq x y z
N MET A 1 -3.88 14.35 24.01
CA MET A 1 -4.80 13.61 23.12
C MET A 1 -4.14 12.30 22.75
N ALA A 2 -4.88 11.20 22.59
CA ALA A 2 -4.29 9.94 22.15
C ALA A 2 -3.80 10.07 20.70
N LYS A 3 -2.58 9.61 20.41
CA LYS A 3 -2.07 9.54 19.03
C LYS A 3 -2.91 8.55 18.24
N ARG A 4 -3.31 8.93 17.03
CA ARG A 4 -3.99 8.03 16.10
C ARG A 4 -2.96 7.20 15.37
N THR A 5 -3.24 5.91 15.18
CA THR A 5 -2.45 5.07 14.27
C THR A 5 -2.99 5.19 12.85
N ILE A 6 -2.10 5.49 11.90
CA ILE A 6 -2.40 5.59 10.48
C ILE A 6 -1.70 4.44 9.76
N VAL A 7 -2.45 3.71 8.95
CA VAL A 7 -1.90 2.67 8.08
C VAL A 7 -1.23 3.33 6.88
N SER A 8 0.09 3.29 6.83
CA SER A 8 0.92 3.84 5.76
C SER A 8 1.06 2.82 4.63
N MET A 9 0.52 3.17 3.46
CA MET A 9 0.43 2.33 2.27
C MET A 9 1.15 3.02 1.09
N PRO A 10 2.50 2.96 1.05
CA PRO A 10 3.30 3.72 0.08
C PRO A 10 3.09 3.25 -1.38
N GLY A 11 2.83 1.96 -1.58
CA GLY A 11 2.63 1.35 -2.89
C GLY A 11 3.86 1.40 -3.78
N ASP A 12 3.69 1.78 -5.04
CA ASP A 12 4.67 1.64 -6.11
C ASP A 12 5.19 2.98 -6.64
N GLY A 13 6.33 2.93 -7.33
CA GLY A 13 6.89 4.06 -8.07
C GLY A 13 7.00 5.33 -7.22
N ILE A 14 6.47 6.44 -7.73
CA ILE A 14 6.51 7.74 -7.04
C ILE A 14 5.67 7.76 -5.76
N GLY A 15 4.75 6.82 -5.56
CA GLY A 15 3.91 6.70 -4.36
C GLY A 15 4.72 6.66 -3.08
N LYS A 16 5.86 5.95 -3.11
CA LYS A 16 6.81 5.84 -1.99
C LYS A 16 7.35 7.22 -1.59
N ASN A 17 7.84 7.98 -2.57
CA ASN A 17 8.45 9.28 -2.33
C ASN A 17 7.42 10.33 -1.90
N VAL A 18 6.27 10.40 -2.59
CA VAL A 18 5.26 11.43 -2.28
C VAL A 18 4.58 11.19 -0.93
N LEU A 19 4.44 9.93 -0.51
CA LEU A 19 3.88 9.61 0.79
C LEU A 19 4.84 9.98 1.93
N GLU A 20 6.14 9.76 1.76
CA GLU A 20 7.17 10.24 2.70
C GLU A 20 7.12 11.77 2.85
N GLU A 21 7.06 12.50 1.74
CA GLU A 21 6.94 13.97 1.77
C GLU A 21 5.62 14.45 2.40
N ALA A 22 4.52 13.72 2.19
CA ALA A 22 3.25 14.03 2.86
C ALA A 22 3.37 13.91 4.39
N VAL A 23 4.05 12.87 4.89
CA VAL A 23 4.32 12.70 6.33
C VAL A 23 5.17 13.87 6.85
N ARG A 24 6.23 14.28 6.12
CA ARG A 24 7.05 15.43 6.51
C ARG A 24 6.25 16.74 6.64
N VAL A 25 5.31 16.98 5.73
CA VAL A 25 4.41 18.15 5.80
C VAL A 25 3.46 18.06 6.99
N LEU A 26 2.89 16.88 7.26
CA LEU A 26 2.01 16.66 8.41
C LEU A 26 2.74 16.90 9.74
N ASP A 27 3.96 16.40 9.86
CA ASP A 27 4.81 16.61 11.04
C ASP A 27 5.12 18.10 11.23
N ALA A 28 5.50 18.81 10.15
CA ALA A 28 5.77 20.24 10.19
C ALA A 28 4.52 21.08 10.53
N ALA A 29 3.33 20.59 10.19
CA ALA A 29 2.05 21.20 10.55
C ALA A 29 1.62 20.93 12.00
N GLY A 30 2.41 20.15 12.76
CA GLY A 30 2.11 19.78 14.14
C GLY A 30 1.10 18.63 14.28
N PHE A 31 0.87 17.86 13.20
CA PHE A 31 0.04 16.67 13.25
C PHE A 31 0.87 15.46 13.69
N GLU A 32 0.71 15.06 14.95
CA GLU A 32 1.38 13.87 15.49
C GLU A 32 0.50 12.61 15.34
N ALA A 33 1.02 11.60 14.64
CA ALA A 33 0.40 10.28 14.50
C ALA A 33 1.46 9.17 14.54
N ASP A 34 1.02 7.96 14.87
CA ASP A 34 1.85 6.77 14.74
C ASP A 34 1.57 6.13 13.37
N TYR A 35 2.61 5.81 12.61
CA TYR A 35 2.47 5.21 11.28
C TYR A 35 2.84 3.74 11.32
N ILE A 36 1.95 2.87 10.84
CA ILE A 36 2.21 1.44 10.65
C ILE A 36 2.25 1.12 9.16
N HIS A 37 3.33 0.49 8.71
CA HIS A 37 3.46 0.08 7.32
C HIS A 37 2.45 -1.02 6.97
N ALA A 38 1.88 -0.95 5.76
CA ALA A 38 1.10 -2.03 5.19
C ALA A 38 1.43 -2.27 3.72
N ASP A 39 1.41 -3.55 3.38
CA ASP A 39 1.76 -4.09 2.08
C ASP A 39 0.69 -3.79 1.03
N ILE A 40 1.07 -3.18 -0.08
CA ILE A 40 0.17 -2.88 -1.18
C ILE A 40 0.95 -2.70 -2.48
N GLY A 41 0.34 -3.05 -3.61
CA GLY A 41 0.86 -2.72 -4.94
C GLY A 41 1.42 -3.89 -5.73
N TRP A 42 2.24 -3.53 -6.73
CA TRP A 42 2.62 -4.39 -7.83
C TRP A 42 3.47 -5.59 -7.42
N GLU A 43 4.33 -5.41 -6.43
CA GLU A 43 5.14 -6.49 -5.88
C GLU A 43 4.27 -7.64 -5.36
N PHE A 44 3.18 -7.32 -4.65
CA PHE A 44 2.23 -8.30 -4.11
C PHE A 44 1.32 -8.88 -5.19
N TRP A 45 1.01 -8.11 -6.24
CA TRP A 45 0.42 -8.69 -7.44
C TRP A 45 1.32 -9.77 -8.03
N CYS A 46 2.58 -9.44 -8.37
CA CYS A 46 3.51 -10.38 -9.00
C CYS A 46 3.74 -11.64 -8.15
N ASN A 47 3.94 -11.49 -6.84
CA ASN A 47 4.37 -12.58 -5.96
C ASN A 47 3.21 -13.35 -5.31
N GLU A 48 2.08 -12.69 -5.06
CA GLU A 48 0.96 -13.27 -4.29
C GLU A 48 -0.36 -13.32 -5.09
N GLY A 49 -0.42 -12.70 -6.28
CA GLY A 49 -1.64 -12.61 -7.08
C GLY A 49 -2.69 -11.68 -6.48
N ASN A 50 -2.33 -10.91 -5.44
CA ASN A 50 -3.23 -10.01 -4.75
C ASN A 50 -2.50 -8.67 -4.44
N PRO A 51 -2.87 -7.56 -5.11
CA PRO A 51 -2.23 -6.26 -4.87
C PRO A 51 -2.66 -5.62 -3.55
N LEU A 52 -3.73 -6.12 -2.91
CA LEU A 52 -4.21 -5.68 -1.59
C LEU A 52 -4.37 -6.90 -0.67
N PRO A 53 -3.27 -7.40 -0.09
CA PRO A 53 -3.29 -8.59 0.74
C PRO A 53 -4.20 -8.47 1.96
N GLN A 54 -4.73 -9.59 2.44
CA GLN A 54 -5.65 -9.62 3.58
C GLN A 54 -5.05 -8.97 4.83
N ARG A 55 -3.75 -9.16 5.09
CA ARG A 55 -3.04 -8.51 6.21
C ARG A 55 -3.13 -6.98 6.20
N THR A 56 -3.23 -6.37 5.01
CA THR A 56 -3.42 -4.92 4.87
C THR A 56 -4.86 -4.53 5.13
N LEU A 57 -5.83 -5.31 4.65
CA LEU A 57 -7.25 -5.13 5.00
C LEU A 57 -7.47 -5.22 6.50
N ASP A 58 -6.84 -6.17 7.18
CA ASP A 58 -6.94 -6.35 8.64
C ASP A 58 -6.40 -5.12 9.40
N LEU A 59 -5.31 -4.53 8.91
CA LEU A 59 -4.76 -3.28 9.47
C LEU A 59 -5.71 -2.09 9.27
N ILE A 60 -6.26 -1.94 8.06
CA ILE A 60 -7.24 -0.87 7.76
C ILE A 60 -8.50 -1.09 8.60
N GLU A 61 -8.97 -2.32 8.75
CA GLU A 61 -10.12 -2.64 9.57
C GLU A 61 -9.88 -2.31 11.05
N LYS A 62 -8.68 -2.59 11.57
CA LYS A 62 -8.33 -2.30 12.96
C LYS A 62 -8.17 -0.80 13.23
N HIS A 63 -7.48 -0.07 12.35
CA HIS A 63 -7.06 1.31 12.59
C HIS A 63 -7.96 2.36 11.94
N LYS A 64 -8.83 1.96 11.00
CA LYS A 64 -9.85 2.77 10.31
C LYS A 64 -9.34 3.99 9.52
N ILE A 65 -8.03 4.21 9.49
CA ILE A 65 -7.40 5.35 8.82
C ILE A 65 -6.19 4.82 8.06
N ALA A 66 -6.11 5.17 6.77
CA ALA A 66 -4.98 4.83 5.93
C ALA A 66 -4.51 6.06 5.13
N LEU A 67 -3.19 6.18 4.96
CA LEU A 67 -2.55 7.12 4.08
C LEU A 67 -1.96 6.33 2.91
N PHE A 68 -2.41 6.65 1.70
CA PHE A 68 -2.11 5.88 0.50
C PHE A 68 -1.31 6.71 -0.50
N GLY A 69 -0.24 6.14 -1.03
CA GLY A 69 0.60 6.75 -2.06
C GLY A 69 0.00 6.54 -3.46
N ALA A 70 0.53 5.55 -4.17
CA ALA A 70 0.03 5.15 -5.50
C ALA A 70 0.36 3.69 -5.75
N ILE A 71 -0.40 3.00 -6.61
CA ILE A 71 -0.02 1.67 -7.12
C ILE A 71 0.12 1.68 -8.64
N THR A 72 0.89 0.72 -9.14
CA THR A 72 0.94 0.43 -10.58
C THR A 72 -0.31 -0.33 -10.97
N SER A 73 -0.88 0.01 -12.12
CA SER A 73 -1.94 -0.74 -12.78
C SER A 73 -1.60 -0.88 -14.25
N LYS A 74 -1.73 -2.09 -14.79
CA LYS A 74 -1.48 -2.40 -16.20
C LYS A 74 -2.73 -3.01 -16.84
N PRO A 75 -2.84 -3.00 -18.17
CA PRO A 75 -3.87 -3.78 -18.86
C PRO A 75 -3.86 -5.25 -18.42
N LYS A 76 -5.03 -5.89 -18.43
CA LYS A 76 -5.24 -7.24 -17.88
C LYS A 76 -4.19 -8.26 -18.34
N ASP A 77 -3.93 -8.33 -19.65
CA ASP A 77 -3.02 -9.34 -20.20
C ASP A 77 -1.57 -9.09 -19.79
N ALA A 78 -1.16 -7.82 -19.74
CA ALA A 78 0.16 -7.44 -19.24
C ALA A 78 0.31 -7.70 -17.74
N ALA A 79 -0.76 -7.49 -16.96
CA ALA A 79 -0.76 -7.81 -15.53
C ALA A 79 -0.66 -9.33 -15.29
N ALA A 80 -1.46 -10.13 -16.00
CA ALA A 80 -1.44 -11.58 -15.88
C ALA A 80 -0.07 -12.18 -16.26
N ALA A 81 0.58 -11.65 -17.29
CA ALA A 81 1.91 -12.09 -17.72
C ALA A 81 3.02 -11.83 -16.68
N GLU A 82 2.82 -10.88 -15.76
CA GLU A 82 3.79 -10.53 -14.70
C GLU A 82 3.52 -11.22 -13.36
N LEU A 83 2.47 -12.04 -13.28
CA LEU A 83 2.33 -12.98 -12.16
C LEU A 83 3.51 -13.95 -12.15
N SER A 84 3.93 -14.37 -10.96
CA SER A 84 4.91 -15.44 -10.82
C SER A 84 4.43 -16.69 -11.58
N PRO A 85 5.33 -17.51 -12.15
CA PRO A 85 4.93 -18.68 -12.95
C PRO A 85 4.01 -19.66 -12.19
N ALA A 86 4.12 -19.69 -10.85
CA ALA A 86 3.27 -20.52 -10.00
C ALA A 86 1.84 -20.00 -9.87
N LEU A 87 1.53 -18.78 -10.28
CA LEU A 87 0.23 -18.12 -10.14
C LEU A 87 -0.45 -17.81 -11.49
N GLN A 88 0.28 -17.90 -12.60
CA GLN A 88 -0.28 -17.76 -13.94
C GLN A 88 -1.34 -18.83 -14.22
N ASP A 89 -2.40 -18.46 -14.94
CA ASP A 89 -3.49 -19.34 -15.39
C ASP A 89 -4.26 -20.11 -14.30
N LYS A 90 -4.17 -19.66 -13.04
CA LYS A 90 -4.90 -20.24 -11.90
C LYS A 90 -6.22 -19.52 -11.57
N GLY A 91 -6.75 -18.73 -12.51
CA GLY A 91 -7.99 -17.96 -12.40
C GLY A 91 -9.16 -18.61 -13.08
#